data_AF-C7P9D4-F1
#
_entry.id   AF-C7P9D4-F1
#
_cell.length_a   1.000
_cell.length_b   1.000
_cell.length_c   1.000
_cell.angle_alpha   90.00
_cell.angle_beta   90.00
_cell.angle_gamma   90.00
#
_symmetry.space_group_name_H-M   'P 1'
#
loop_
_entity.id
_entity.type
_entity.pdbx_description
1 polymer ?
#
loop_
_entity_poly.entity_id
_entity_poly.type
_entity_poly.pdbx_seq_one_letter_code
_entity_poly.pdbx_strand_id
1 'polypeptide(L)'
;MAKILVVTDGAYGYRIRGTVDSFGKKNEFIGIYKIEKPNDLVVDDIEFPEELLEKIKEADILLLYTQHPDNTYYLCYEARILNEDIAIIVATWKGEGEKKELRKFDAICPEEMCLLDENEVGDLINKYPKLKEFLEEFGAPKVKVYVKDNKVVDVEVLRTSICGSTLFMAKLMKGMEVNDLEEFGKKSAMLIQRYPCVAGKIKIFRGDCKKQKALNIHKEAVLKGITYI
;
A
#
# COMPACT_ATOMS: atom_id res chain seq x y z
N MET A 1 5.12 -18.16 0.55
CA MET A 1 5.29 -17.01 1.45
C MET A 1 6.29 -16.04 0.84
N ALA A 2 5.95 -14.76 0.73
CA ALA A 2 6.87 -13.72 0.30
C ALA A 2 7.47 -13.00 1.49
N LYS A 3 8.78 -12.73 1.44
CA LYS A 3 9.53 -11.94 2.40
C LYS A 3 9.47 -10.46 2.05
N ILE A 4 8.88 -9.67 2.95
CA ILE A 4 8.62 -8.25 2.75
C ILE A 4 9.62 -7.43 3.57
N LEU A 5 10.43 -6.63 2.88
CA LEU A 5 11.29 -5.60 3.46
C LEU A 5 10.71 -4.24 3.18
N VAL A 6 10.69 -3.37 4.18
CA VAL A 6 10.29 -1.97 4.02
C VAL A 6 11.45 -1.07 4.29
N VAL A 7 11.70 -0.13 3.38
CA VAL A 7 12.71 0.91 3.56
C VAL A 7 12.03 2.26 3.59
N THR A 8 12.40 3.10 4.57
CA THR A 8 11.82 4.44 4.71
C THR A 8 12.85 5.46 5.13
N ASP A 9 12.72 6.68 4.62
CA ASP A 9 13.49 7.85 5.05
C ASP A 9 12.61 8.84 5.84
N GLY A 10 11.43 8.39 6.28
CA GLY A 10 10.43 9.24 6.91
C GLY A 10 9.50 8.48 7.87
N ALA A 11 8.41 9.14 8.27
CA ALA A 11 7.49 8.61 9.26
C ALA A 11 6.45 7.61 8.71
N TYR A 12 6.26 7.54 7.38
CA TYR A 12 5.17 6.78 6.80
C TYR A 12 5.39 5.26 6.84
N GLY A 13 6.63 4.80 6.66
CA GLY A 13 6.95 3.36 6.62
C GLY A 13 6.54 2.63 7.90
N TYR A 14 6.67 3.26 9.07
CA TYR A 14 6.35 2.64 10.37
C TYR A 14 4.88 2.28 10.55
N ARG A 15 3.99 2.90 9.79
CA ARG A 15 2.54 2.74 9.96
C ARG A 15 2.01 1.38 9.54
N ILE A 16 2.76 0.68 8.70
CA ILE A 16 2.38 -0.66 8.23
C ILE A 16 2.52 -1.71 9.31
N ARG A 17 3.34 -1.47 10.35
CA ARG A 17 3.68 -2.49 11.36
C ARG A 17 2.43 -3.05 12.03
N GLY A 18 1.51 -2.17 12.43
CA GLY A 18 0.23 -2.60 13.02
C GLY A 18 -0.65 -3.42 12.06
N THR A 19 -0.60 -3.14 10.75
CA THR A 19 -1.32 -3.92 9.73
C THR A 19 -0.70 -5.30 9.58
N VAL A 20 0.62 -5.36 9.44
CA VAL A 20 1.35 -6.61 9.25
C VAL A 20 1.18 -7.52 10.47
N ASP A 21 1.38 -6.99 11.67
CA ASP A 21 1.27 -7.74 12.94
C ASP A 21 -0.15 -8.29 13.16
N SER A 22 -1.19 -7.60 12.67
CA SER A 22 -2.59 -8.01 12.89
C SER A 22 -3.20 -8.83 11.75
N PHE A 23 -2.68 -8.74 10.53
CA PHE A 23 -3.29 -9.32 9.33
C PHE A 23 -2.35 -10.16 8.46
N GLY A 24 -1.06 -9.80 8.34
CA GLY A 24 -0.11 -10.43 7.43
C GLY A 24 0.37 -11.79 7.91
N LYS A 25 -0.42 -12.85 7.70
CA LYS A 25 -0.14 -14.21 8.21
C LYS A 25 0.43 -15.15 7.15
N LYS A 26 0.27 -14.84 5.86
CA LYS A 26 0.76 -15.63 4.72
C LYS A 26 2.11 -15.17 4.22
N ASN A 27 2.45 -13.91 4.44
CA ASN A 27 3.73 -13.30 4.09
C ASN A 27 4.62 -13.12 5.32
N GLU A 28 5.93 -13.18 5.13
CA GLU A 28 6.92 -12.98 6.17
C GLU A 28 7.39 -11.53 6.15
N PHE A 29 7.40 -10.88 7.31
CA PHE A 29 7.89 -9.52 7.43
C PHE A 29 9.29 -9.48 8.02
N ILE A 30 10.28 -9.27 7.17
CA ILE A 30 11.70 -9.34 7.57
C ILE A 30 12.21 -8.02 8.18
N GLY A 31 11.46 -6.92 8.02
CA GLY A 31 11.64 -5.74 8.85
C GLY A 31 11.30 -4.40 8.19
N ILE A 32 11.45 -3.34 8.99
CA ILE A 32 11.46 -1.95 8.54
C ILE A 32 12.86 -1.41 8.77
N TYR A 33 13.52 -0.98 7.71
CA TYR A 33 14.81 -0.32 7.77
C TYR A 33 14.63 1.19 7.56
N LYS A 34 15.17 1.98 8.47
CA LYS A 34 15.18 3.44 8.35
C LYS A 34 16.53 3.91 7.85
N ILE A 35 16.52 4.64 6.75
CA ILE A 35 17.70 5.35 6.24
C ILE A 35 17.56 6.84 6.54
N GLU A 36 18.67 7.56 6.43
CA GLU A 36 18.65 9.01 6.51
C GLU A 36 18.03 9.61 5.25
N LYS A 37 17.34 10.72 5.44
CA LYS A 37 16.81 11.52 4.34
C LYS A 37 17.80 12.64 4.06
N PRO A 38 18.41 12.69 2.88
CA PRO A 38 19.26 13.82 2.50
C PRO A 38 18.49 15.14 2.57
N ASN A 39 19.19 16.19 2.97
CA ASN A 39 18.64 17.55 3.01
C ASN A 39 18.80 18.27 1.66
N ASP A 40 19.85 17.93 0.93
CA ASP A 40 20.16 18.50 -0.38
C ASP A 40 19.17 17.99 -1.44
N LEU A 41 19.00 18.76 -2.53
CA LEU A 41 18.09 18.38 -3.62
C LEU A 41 18.65 17.28 -4.51
N VAL A 42 19.97 17.18 -4.56
CA VAL A 42 20.75 16.18 -5.31
C VAL A 42 21.88 15.75 -4.41
N VAL A 43 22.12 14.46 -4.34
CA VAL A 43 23.23 13.88 -3.58
C VAL A 43 24.21 13.24 -4.56
N ASP A 44 25.49 13.59 -4.43
CA ASP A 44 26.53 13.09 -5.33
C ASP A 44 26.83 11.60 -5.09
N ASP A 45 26.95 11.18 -3.82
CA ASP A 45 27.20 9.79 -3.43
C ASP A 45 26.17 9.33 -2.38
N ILE A 46 25.41 8.29 -2.71
CA ILE A 46 24.50 7.61 -1.78
C ILE A 46 25.03 6.21 -1.52
N GLU A 47 25.45 5.98 -0.28
CA GLU A 47 25.83 4.66 0.21
C GLU A 47 24.80 4.14 1.22
N PHE A 48 24.46 2.86 1.11
CA PHE A 48 23.56 2.19 2.04
C PHE A 48 24.35 1.28 2.99
N PRO A 49 23.93 1.17 4.26
CA PRO A 49 24.58 0.26 5.20
C PRO A 49 24.54 -1.19 4.72
N GLU A 50 25.63 -1.95 4.94
CA GLU A 50 25.76 -3.35 4.53
C GLU A 50 24.60 -4.22 5.05
N GLU A 51 24.13 -3.98 6.28
CA GLU A 51 22.98 -4.68 6.87
C GLU A 51 21.69 -4.52 6.02
N LEU A 52 21.47 -3.34 5.44
CA LEU A 52 20.33 -3.11 4.54
C LEU A 52 20.50 -3.90 3.24
N LEU A 53 21.71 -3.91 2.67
CA LEU A 53 22.00 -4.61 1.43
C LEU A 53 21.83 -6.13 1.58
N GLU A 54 22.26 -6.71 2.70
CA GLU A 54 22.03 -8.13 3.01
C GLU A 54 20.54 -8.44 3.13
N LYS A 55 19.75 -7.59 3.80
CA LYS A 55 18.29 -7.76 3.88
C LYS A 55 17.62 -7.67 2.51
N ILE A 56 18.12 -6.83 1.60
CA ILE A 56 17.60 -6.72 0.24
C ILE A 56 17.83 -8.01 -0.55
N LYS A 57 18.99 -8.67 -0.38
CA LYS A 57 19.28 -9.98 -1.02
C LYS A 57 18.28 -11.06 -0.59
N GLU A 58 17.80 -11.01 0.65
CA GLU A 58 16.84 -11.99 1.19
C GLU A 58 15.38 -11.65 0.91
N ALA A 59 15.08 -10.42 0.49
CA ALA A 59 13.72 -9.93 0.31
C ALA A 59 13.10 -10.40 -1.02
N ASP A 60 11.84 -10.81 -1.00
CA ASP A 60 11.06 -11.06 -2.21
C ASP A 60 10.35 -9.78 -2.68
N ILE A 61 9.92 -8.94 -1.72
CA ILE A 61 9.21 -7.69 -1.94
C ILE A 61 9.94 -6.56 -1.22
N LEU A 62 10.30 -5.52 -1.97
CA LEU A 62 10.85 -4.26 -1.45
C LEU A 62 9.78 -3.17 -1.49
N LEU A 63 9.32 -2.74 -0.32
CA LEU A 63 8.39 -1.61 -0.19
C LEU A 63 9.14 -0.34 0.17
N LEU A 64 9.20 0.59 -0.77
CA LEU A 64 9.86 1.87 -0.61
C LEU A 64 8.88 2.96 -0.16
N TYR A 65 9.06 3.43 1.06
CA TYR A 65 8.44 4.63 1.64
C TYR A 65 9.48 5.76 1.78
N THR A 66 10.33 5.90 0.76
CA THR A 66 11.34 6.95 0.64
C THR A 66 10.76 8.19 -0.05
N GLN A 67 11.03 9.36 0.50
CA GLN A 67 10.54 10.65 0.03
C GLN A 67 11.56 11.40 -0.81
N HIS A 68 12.84 11.09 -0.63
CA HIS A 68 13.93 11.65 -1.42
C HIS A 68 14.06 10.86 -2.73
N PRO A 69 13.99 11.51 -3.90
CA PRO A 69 14.02 10.83 -5.20
C PRO A 69 15.32 10.03 -5.39
N ASP A 70 16.47 10.57 -4.99
CA ASP A 70 17.75 9.86 -5.14
C ASP A 70 17.81 8.60 -4.27
N ASN A 71 17.37 8.65 -3.01
CA ASN A 71 17.25 7.44 -2.18
C ASN A 71 16.38 6.39 -2.88
N THR A 72 15.21 6.79 -3.40
CA THR A 72 14.32 5.86 -4.12
C THR A 72 15.03 5.26 -5.34
N TYR A 73 15.70 6.09 -6.14
CA TYR A 73 16.37 5.66 -7.36
C TYR A 73 17.52 4.69 -7.07
N TYR A 74 18.45 5.06 -6.18
CA TYR A 74 19.60 4.24 -5.84
C TYR A 74 19.19 2.96 -5.10
N LEU A 75 18.16 2.98 -4.25
CA LEU A 75 17.62 1.74 -3.68
C LEU A 75 17.06 0.80 -4.76
N CYS A 76 16.37 1.33 -5.77
CA CYS A 76 15.89 0.50 -6.88
C CYS A 76 17.04 -0.10 -7.68
N TYR A 77 18.09 0.70 -7.93
CA TYR A 77 19.30 0.28 -8.64
C TYR A 77 20.02 -0.85 -7.88
N GLU A 78 20.38 -0.62 -6.62
CA GLU A 78 21.06 -1.60 -5.78
C GLU A 78 20.22 -2.86 -5.60
N ALA A 79 18.91 -2.73 -5.34
CA ALA A 79 18.04 -3.88 -5.18
C ALA A 79 18.01 -4.77 -6.42
N ARG A 80 17.94 -4.17 -7.62
CA ARG A 80 17.92 -4.93 -8.87
C ARG A 80 19.25 -5.64 -9.16
N ILE A 81 20.39 -5.06 -8.73
CA ILE A 81 21.71 -5.69 -8.86
C ILE A 81 21.88 -6.83 -7.86
N LEU A 82 21.46 -6.62 -6.62
CA LEU A 82 21.64 -7.58 -5.54
C LEU A 82 20.67 -8.75 -5.61
N ASN A 83 19.48 -8.53 -6.17
CA ASN A 83 18.44 -9.53 -6.29
C ASN A 83 17.60 -9.29 -7.55
N GLU A 84 17.85 -10.08 -8.59
CA GLU A 84 17.16 -9.92 -9.88
C GLU A 84 15.65 -10.27 -9.82
N ASP A 85 15.25 -11.08 -8.84
CA ASP A 85 13.87 -11.58 -8.65
C ASP A 85 13.04 -10.71 -7.69
N ILE A 86 13.62 -9.67 -7.11
CA ILE A 86 12.92 -8.80 -6.16
C ILE A 86 11.83 -7.98 -6.87
N ALA A 87 10.63 -7.97 -6.30
CA ALA A 87 9.59 -7.05 -6.72
C ALA A 87 9.69 -5.73 -5.96
N ILE A 88 9.80 -4.62 -6.67
CA ILE A 88 9.97 -3.30 -6.08
C ILE A 88 8.66 -2.53 -6.17
N ILE A 89 8.12 -2.10 -5.03
CA ILE A 89 6.90 -1.27 -4.95
C ILE A 89 7.27 0.06 -4.28
N VAL A 90 7.11 1.14 -5.03
CA VAL A 90 7.41 2.51 -4.57
C VAL A 90 6.11 3.18 -4.14
N ALA A 91 5.86 3.18 -2.83
CA ALA A 91 4.65 3.72 -2.23
C ALA A 91 4.60 5.25 -2.23
N THR A 92 5.76 5.91 -2.33
CA THR A 92 5.90 7.37 -2.33
C THR A 92 6.76 7.82 -3.51
N TRP A 93 6.12 8.41 -4.52
CA TRP A 93 6.77 8.95 -5.71
C TRP A 93 6.11 10.28 -6.11
N LYS A 94 6.80 11.08 -6.94
CA LYS A 94 6.39 12.43 -7.36
C LYS A 94 6.60 12.66 -8.85
N GLY A 95 5.49 12.58 -9.57
CA GLY A 95 5.42 13.02 -10.96
C GLY A 95 5.91 11.98 -11.96
N GLU A 96 5.50 12.15 -13.22
CA GLU A 96 5.72 11.16 -14.27
C GLU A 96 7.20 11.00 -14.65
N GLY A 97 8.04 12.02 -14.41
CA GLY A 97 9.48 11.93 -14.64
C GLY A 97 10.13 10.87 -13.76
N GLU A 98 9.92 10.94 -12.44
CA GLU A 98 10.42 9.93 -11.50
C GLU A 98 9.86 8.55 -11.84
N LYS A 99 8.55 8.44 -12.09
CA LYS A 99 7.92 7.18 -12.47
C LYS A 99 8.55 6.57 -13.73
N LYS A 100 8.88 7.37 -14.74
CA LYS A 100 9.55 6.90 -15.97
C LYS A 100 10.96 6.38 -15.69
N GLU A 101 11.71 7.05 -14.83
CA GLU A 101 13.05 6.62 -14.45
C GLU A 101 13.03 5.31 -13.66
N LEU A 102 12.11 5.18 -12.70
CA LEU A 102 11.99 3.98 -11.86
C LEU A 102 11.52 2.74 -12.63
N ARG A 103 10.82 2.90 -13.77
CA ARG A 103 10.45 1.78 -14.66
C ARG A 103 11.65 1.02 -15.20
N LYS A 104 12.85 1.62 -15.26
CA LYS A 104 14.09 0.92 -15.68
C LYS A 104 14.43 -0.26 -14.77
N PHE A 105 13.90 -0.25 -13.54
CA PHE A 105 14.09 -1.29 -12.53
C PHE A 105 12.84 -2.16 -12.33
N ASP A 106 11.85 -2.07 -13.21
CA ASP A 106 10.51 -2.65 -13.06
C ASP A 106 9.79 -2.24 -11.77
N ALA A 107 10.10 -1.05 -11.24
CA ALA A 107 9.47 -0.56 -10.03
C ALA A 107 7.99 -0.23 -10.25
N ILE A 108 7.13 -0.79 -9.41
CA ILE A 108 5.69 -0.55 -9.42
C ILE A 108 5.41 0.72 -8.61
N CYS A 109 4.90 1.74 -9.30
CA CYS A 109 4.58 3.05 -8.70
C CYS A 109 3.05 3.24 -8.71
N PRO A 110 2.30 2.58 -7.79
CA PRO A 110 0.86 2.68 -7.76
C PRO A 110 0.46 4.13 -7.45
N GLU A 111 -0.64 4.60 -8.04
CA GLU A 111 -1.14 5.94 -7.69
C GLU A 111 -1.46 6.02 -6.20
N GLU A 112 -2.08 4.98 -5.65
CA GLU A 112 -2.36 4.80 -4.23
C GLU A 112 -2.19 3.31 -3.88
N MET A 113 -1.69 3.00 -2.68
CA MET A 113 -1.48 1.60 -2.26
C MET A 113 -2.77 0.77 -2.22
N CYS A 114 -3.92 1.41 -2.06
CA CYS A 114 -5.22 0.74 -2.12
C CYS A 114 -5.74 0.52 -3.55
N LEU A 115 -5.02 0.93 -4.58
CA LEU A 115 -5.30 0.57 -5.98
C LEU A 115 -4.50 -0.65 -6.44
N LEU A 116 -3.46 -1.03 -5.68
CA LEU A 116 -2.55 -2.08 -6.08
C LEU A 116 -3.27 -3.44 -6.10
N ASP A 117 -3.48 -3.99 -7.28
CA ASP A 117 -4.05 -5.31 -7.51
C ASP A 117 -3.37 -6.00 -8.70
N GLU A 118 -3.85 -7.18 -9.06
CA GLU A 118 -3.30 -7.97 -10.16
C GLU A 118 -3.37 -7.24 -11.52
N ASN A 119 -4.37 -6.36 -11.73
CA ASN A 119 -4.51 -5.59 -12.96
C ASN A 119 -3.54 -4.41 -13.00
N GLU A 120 -3.37 -3.71 -11.88
CA GLU A 120 -2.41 -2.58 -11.76
C GLU A 120 -0.97 -3.04 -11.93
N VAL A 121 -0.64 -4.24 -11.44
CA VAL A 121 0.70 -4.83 -11.60
C VAL A 121 0.93 -5.36 -13.04
N GLY A 122 -0.11 -5.89 -13.68
CA GLY A 122 -0.03 -6.40 -15.05
C GLY A 122 1.00 -7.52 -15.22
N ASP A 123 1.77 -7.48 -16.31
CA ASP A 123 2.71 -8.56 -16.68
C ASP A 123 3.85 -8.77 -15.66
N LEU A 124 4.13 -7.78 -14.81
CA LEU A 124 5.12 -7.91 -13.74
C LEU A 124 4.78 -9.01 -12.74
N ILE A 125 3.51 -9.40 -12.61
CA ILE A 125 3.10 -10.50 -11.73
C ILE A 125 3.68 -11.85 -12.19
N ASN A 126 3.90 -12.01 -13.50
CA ASN A 126 4.48 -13.21 -14.08
C ASN A 126 6.01 -13.19 -13.96
N LYS A 127 6.61 -12.00 -14.06
CA LYS A 127 8.06 -11.81 -13.90
C LYS A 127 8.50 -11.96 -12.44
N TYR A 128 7.69 -11.47 -11.51
CA TYR A 128 7.95 -11.53 -10.07
C TYR A 128 6.80 -12.26 -9.34
N PRO A 129 6.79 -13.61 -9.34
CA PRO A 129 5.66 -14.41 -8.82
C PRO A 129 5.29 -14.13 -7.37
N LYS A 130 6.27 -13.67 -6.57
CA LYS A 130 6.08 -13.27 -5.17
C LYS A 130 5.10 -12.11 -4.99
N LEU A 131 4.89 -11.28 -6.03
CA LEU A 131 3.83 -10.28 -6.04
C LEU A 131 2.45 -10.89 -5.84
N LYS A 132 2.19 -12.08 -6.39
CA LYS A 132 0.89 -12.75 -6.22
C LYS A 132 0.64 -13.06 -4.74
N GLU A 133 1.64 -13.58 -4.06
CA GLU A 133 1.56 -13.93 -2.63
C GLU A 133 1.38 -12.67 -1.76
N PHE A 134 2.08 -11.58 -2.10
CA PHE A 134 1.88 -10.27 -1.48
C PHE A 134 0.43 -9.77 -1.68
N LEU A 135 -0.05 -9.81 -2.92
CA LEU A 135 -1.38 -9.35 -3.30
C LEU A 135 -2.50 -10.19 -2.66
N GLU A 136 -2.27 -11.42 -2.23
CA GLU A 136 -3.29 -12.18 -1.51
C GLU A 136 -3.74 -11.48 -0.21
N GLU A 137 -2.82 -10.80 0.48
CA GLU A 137 -3.12 -10.11 1.75
C GLU A 137 -3.19 -8.60 1.62
N PHE A 138 -2.33 -8.02 0.77
CA PHE A 138 -2.09 -6.58 0.71
C PHE A 138 -2.39 -5.99 -0.67
N GLY A 139 -3.21 -4.94 -0.71
CA GLY A 139 -3.52 -4.24 -1.96
C GLY A 139 -4.91 -3.62 -1.94
N ALA A 140 -5.59 -3.66 -3.09
CA ALA A 140 -6.96 -3.19 -3.22
C ALA A 140 -7.90 -3.92 -2.24
N PRO A 141 -8.64 -3.21 -1.38
CA PRO A 141 -9.38 -3.82 -0.30
C PRO A 141 -10.45 -4.80 -0.79
N LYS A 142 -10.55 -5.96 -0.14
CA LYS A 142 -11.63 -6.94 -0.32
C LYS A 142 -12.20 -7.27 1.06
N VAL A 143 -13.50 -7.06 1.25
CA VAL A 143 -14.19 -7.28 2.53
C VAL A 143 -15.48 -8.05 2.31
N LYS A 144 -15.93 -8.80 3.31
CA LYS A 144 -17.32 -9.27 3.42
C LYS A 144 -18.00 -8.54 4.57
N VAL A 145 -19.14 -7.94 4.30
CA VAL A 145 -19.91 -7.14 5.26
C VAL A 145 -21.19 -7.91 5.57
N TYR A 146 -21.28 -8.45 6.78
CA TYR A 146 -22.43 -9.22 7.21
C TYR A 146 -23.50 -8.29 7.75
N VAL A 147 -24.70 -8.35 7.18
CA VAL A 147 -25.82 -7.48 7.54
C VAL A 147 -27.01 -8.32 8.00
N LYS A 148 -27.52 -8.01 9.20
CA LYS A 148 -28.73 -8.62 9.78
C LYS A 148 -29.62 -7.51 10.31
N ASP A 149 -30.93 -7.61 10.05
CA ASP A 149 -31.92 -6.62 10.51
C ASP A 149 -31.52 -5.16 10.16
N ASN A 150 -31.03 -4.94 8.93
CA ASN A 150 -30.49 -3.68 8.44
C ASN A 150 -29.32 -3.10 9.25
N LYS A 151 -28.57 -3.92 9.98
CA LYS A 151 -27.37 -3.50 10.72
C LYS A 151 -26.18 -4.38 10.41
N VAL A 152 -25.01 -3.77 10.35
CA VAL A 152 -23.74 -4.49 10.18
C VAL A 152 -23.43 -5.26 11.47
N VAL A 153 -23.43 -6.59 11.37
CA VAL A 153 -23.11 -7.48 12.50
C VAL A 153 -21.61 -7.71 12.63
N ASP A 154 -20.94 -7.83 11.48
CA ASP A 154 -19.50 -8.06 11.42
C ASP A 154 -18.93 -7.70 10.03
N VAL A 155 -17.61 -7.48 9.97
CA VAL A 155 -16.90 -7.25 8.71
C VAL A 155 -15.64 -8.11 8.67
N GLU A 156 -15.62 -9.10 7.78
CA GLU A 156 -14.45 -9.92 7.50
C GLU A 156 -13.59 -9.21 6.44
N VAL A 157 -12.30 -9.02 6.73
CA VAL A 157 -11.34 -8.46 5.77
C VAL A 157 -10.60 -9.61 5.10
N LEU A 158 -10.71 -9.71 3.77
CA LEU A 158 -10.04 -10.74 2.97
C LEU A 158 -8.70 -10.24 2.40
N ARG A 159 -8.63 -8.95 2.08
CA ARG A 159 -7.44 -8.24 1.60
C ARG A 159 -7.49 -6.81 2.12
N THR A 160 -6.40 -6.30 2.67
CA THR A 160 -6.32 -4.94 3.22
C THR A 160 -5.36 -4.08 2.42
N SER A 161 -5.61 -2.77 2.36
CA SER A 161 -4.54 -1.83 2.05
C SER A 161 -3.46 -1.93 3.13
N ILE A 162 -2.19 -2.00 2.72
CA ILE A 162 -1.05 -2.19 3.64
C ILE A 162 -0.92 -1.05 4.68
N CYS A 163 -1.48 0.13 4.38
CA CYS A 163 -1.50 1.26 5.30
C CYS A 163 -2.47 1.12 6.49
N GLY A 164 -3.27 0.03 6.52
CA GLY A 164 -4.17 -0.31 7.62
C GLY A 164 -5.53 0.39 7.60
N SER A 165 -5.83 1.18 6.56
CA SER A 165 -7.10 1.90 6.44
C SER A 165 -8.30 0.97 6.39
N THR A 166 -8.18 -0.17 5.71
CA THR A 166 -9.26 -1.15 5.55
C THR A 166 -9.63 -1.81 6.87
N LEU A 167 -8.62 -2.22 7.65
CA LEU A 167 -8.83 -2.80 8.99
C LEU A 167 -9.51 -1.80 9.93
N PHE A 168 -9.06 -0.54 9.90
CA PHE A 168 -9.66 0.52 10.71
C PHE A 168 -11.13 0.78 10.34
N MET A 169 -11.43 0.83 9.04
CA MET A 169 -12.79 0.96 8.53
C MET A 169 -13.67 -0.20 8.99
N ALA A 170 -13.23 -1.44 8.76
CA ALA A 170 -13.98 -2.65 9.11
C ALA A 170 -14.35 -2.68 10.60
N LYS A 171 -13.41 -2.31 11.48
CA LYS A 171 -13.65 -2.25 12.93
C LYS A 171 -14.77 -1.27 13.30
N LEU A 172 -14.82 -0.10 12.66
CA LEU A 172 -15.78 0.95 12.97
C LEU A 172 -17.14 0.76 12.28
N MET A 173 -17.22 -0.11 11.28
CA MET A 173 -18.46 -0.39 10.57
C MET A 173 -19.48 -1.19 11.38
N LYS A 174 -19.02 -1.93 12.40
CA LYS A 174 -19.90 -2.76 13.23
C LYS A 174 -20.97 -1.91 13.92
N GLY A 175 -22.23 -2.32 13.76
CA GLY A 175 -23.41 -1.62 14.29
C GLY A 175 -23.93 -0.47 13.42
N MET A 176 -23.30 -0.17 12.28
CA MET A 176 -23.83 0.81 11.33
C MET A 176 -25.14 0.31 10.70
N GLU A 177 -26.07 1.24 10.47
CA GLU A 177 -27.33 0.96 9.77
C GLU A 177 -27.14 0.95 8.26
N VAL A 178 -27.85 0.03 7.60
CA VAL A 178 -27.84 -0.20 6.16
C VAL A 178 -29.25 0.07 5.62
N ASN A 179 -29.67 1.34 5.70
CA ASN A 179 -30.98 1.77 5.22
C ASN A 179 -30.96 2.06 3.70
N ASP A 180 -30.02 2.92 3.28
CA ASP A 180 -29.72 3.23 1.89
C ASP A 180 -28.28 2.78 1.58
N LEU A 181 -28.11 1.99 0.52
CA LEU A 181 -26.81 1.41 0.17
C LEU A 181 -25.80 2.48 -0.23
N GLU A 182 -26.22 3.49 -0.98
CA GLU A 182 -25.34 4.55 -1.47
C GLU A 182 -24.83 5.41 -0.31
N GLU A 183 -25.72 5.78 0.61
CA GLU A 183 -25.39 6.52 1.83
C GLU A 183 -24.53 5.68 2.79
N PHE A 184 -24.87 4.40 2.98
CA PHE A 184 -24.08 3.48 3.78
C PHE A 184 -22.65 3.33 3.25
N GLY A 185 -22.50 3.14 1.93
CA GLY A 185 -21.20 3.06 1.28
C GLY A 185 -20.39 4.35 1.47
N LYS A 186 -21.02 5.52 1.30
CA LYS A 186 -20.39 6.82 1.56
C LYS A 186 -19.93 6.95 3.01
N LYS A 187 -20.82 6.69 3.98
CA LYS A 187 -20.52 6.77 5.42
C LYS A 187 -19.36 5.84 5.80
N SER A 188 -19.38 4.61 5.30
CA SER A 188 -18.34 3.61 5.55
C SER A 188 -16.99 4.09 5.02
N ALA A 189 -16.95 4.60 3.78
CA ALA A 189 -15.71 5.08 3.18
C ALA A 189 -15.23 6.43 3.78
N MET A 190 -16.11 7.25 4.36
CA MET A 190 -15.71 8.46 5.09
C MET A 190 -14.92 8.16 6.36
N LEU A 191 -15.06 6.96 6.95
CA LEU A 191 -14.29 6.55 8.14
C LEU A 191 -12.78 6.70 7.89
N ILE A 192 -12.29 6.27 6.73
CA ILE A 192 -10.86 6.36 6.38
C ILE A 192 -10.41 7.78 6.05
N GLN A 193 -11.34 8.68 5.69
CA GLN A 193 -11.03 10.06 5.31
C GLN A 193 -10.58 10.91 6.51
N ARG A 194 -11.16 10.67 7.69
CA ARG A 194 -10.78 11.40 8.91
C ARG A 194 -9.48 10.87 9.50
N TYR A 195 -9.34 9.54 9.55
CA TYR A 195 -8.16 8.80 9.98
C TYR A 195 -8.37 7.32 9.57
N PRO A 196 -7.36 6.55 9.11
CA PRO A 196 -5.93 6.84 9.10
C PRO A 196 -5.39 7.36 7.76
N CYS A 197 -6.20 7.52 6.70
CA CYS A 197 -5.65 7.80 5.36
C CYS A 197 -4.92 9.16 5.27
N VAL A 198 -3.67 9.12 4.78
CA VAL A 198 -2.79 10.28 4.55
C VAL A 198 -2.59 10.61 3.07
N ALA A 199 -3.40 10.02 2.18
CA ALA A 199 -3.39 10.37 0.77
C ALA A 199 -3.60 11.88 0.56
N GLY A 200 -3.03 12.39 -0.54
CA GLY A 200 -3.08 13.80 -0.88
C GLY A 200 -4.50 14.35 -0.97
N LYS A 201 -4.74 15.52 -0.39
CA LYS A 201 -6.00 16.27 -0.55
C LYS A 201 -6.10 16.85 -1.96
N ILE A 202 -7.29 17.38 -2.29
CA ILE A 202 -7.55 18.05 -3.57
C ILE A 202 -6.50 19.12 -3.85
N LYS A 203 -5.93 19.08 -5.05
CA LYS A 203 -5.06 20.15 -5.57
C LYS A 203 -5.89 20.97 -6.54
N ILE A 204 -6.28 22.18 -6.13
CA ILE A 204 -7.21 23.08 -6.84
C ILE A 204 -6.88 23.19 -8.34
N PHE A 205 -5.60 23.27 -8.70
CA PHE A 205 -5.14 23.45 -10.08
C PHE A 205 -4.86 22.17 -10.87
N ARG A 206 -4.91 20.99 -10.23
CA ARG A 206 -4.66 19.70 -10.89
C ARG A 206 -5.91 18.83 -11.01
N GLY A 207 -7.02 19.20 -10.38
CA GLY A 207 -8.29 18.45 -10.40
C GLY A 207 -8.25 17.09 -9.70
N ASP A 208 -7.07 16.53 -9.42
CA ASP A 208 -6.92 15.22 -8.80
C ASP A 208 -6.97 15.30 -7.27
N CYS A 209 -7.69 14.34 -6.68
CA CYS A 209 -7.82 14.13 -5.24
C CYS A 209 -7.60 12.64 -4.93
N LYS A 210 -6.34 12.30 -4.68
CA LYS A 210 -5.89 10.97 -4.23
C LYS A 210 -6.72 10.41 -3.06
N LYS A 211 -7.08 11.28 -2.11
CA LYS A 211 -7.93 10.91 -0.97
C LYS A 211 -9.36 10.55 -1.35
N GLN A 212 -9.91 11.18 -2.40
CA GLN A 212 -11.22 10.83 -2.94
C GLN A 212 -11.17 9.51 -3.72
N LYS A 213 -10.08 9.25 -4.46
CA LYS A 213 -9.83 7.94 -5.10
C LYS A 213 -9.81 6.82 -4.06
N ALA A 214 -9.03 6.98 -2.98
CA ALA A 214 -8.98 6.03 -1.87
C ALA A 214 -10.37 5.75 -1.26
N LEU A 215 -11.20 6.80 -1.11
CA LEU A 215 -12.57 6.69 -0.61
C LEU A 215 -13.44 5.85 -1.55
N ASN A 216 -13.42 6.15 -2.85
CA ASN A 216 -14.25 5.44 -3.83
C ASN A 216 -13.92 3.94 -3.87
N ILE A 217 -12.64 3.59 -3.79
CA ILE A 217 -12.21 2.18 -3.76
C ILE A 217 -12.77 1.45 -2.53
N HIS A 218 -12.67 2.07 -1.35
CA HIS A 218 -13.19 1.44 -0.13
C HIS A 218 -14.73 1.38 -0.14
N LYS A 219 -15.39 2.40 -0.69
CA LYS A 219 -16.85 2.39 -0.91
C LYS A 219 -17.24 1.19 -1.78
N GLU A 220 -16.59 1.02 -2.92
CA GLU A 220 -16.86 -0.10 -3.81
C GLU A 220 -16.59 -1.45 -3.16
N ALA A 221 -15.49 -1.59 -2.43
CA ALA A 221 -15.16 -2.81 -1.70
C ALA A 221 -16.24 -3.17 -0.68
N VAL A 222 -16.76 -2.19 0.05
CA VAL A 222 -17.87 -2.37 0.99
C VAL A 222 -19.12 -2.82 0.26
N LEU A 223 -19.55 -2.09 -0.77
CA LEU A 223 -20.80 -2.38 -1.49
C LEU A 223 -20.77 -3.76 -2.16
N LYS A 224 -19.65 -4.14 -2.77
CA LYS A 224 -19.44 -5.47 -3.38
C LYS A 224 -19.41 -6.59 -2.33
N GLY A 225 -19.04 -6.26 -1.09
CA GLY A 225 -18.88 -7.21 0.01
C GLY A 225 -20.15 -7.49 0.82
N ILE A 226 -21.25 -6.76 0.59
CA ILE A 226 -22.47 -6.89 1.40
C ILE A 226 -23.06 -8.29 1.23
N THR A 227 -23.30 -8.95 2.37
CA THR A 227 -23.96 -10.25 2.46
C THR A 227 -25.04 -10.16 3.55
N TYR A 228 -26.29 -10.36 3.16
CA TYR A 228 -27.41 -10.40 4.09
C TYR A 228 -27.50 -11.80 4.73
N ILE A 229 -27.59 -11.84 6.06
CA ILE A 229 -27.64 -13.06 6.87
C ILE A 229 -28.75 -13.01 7.93
#